data_AF-A0A257EEN1-F1
#
_entry.id   AF-A0A257EEN1-F1
#
_cell.length_a   1.000
_cell.length_b   1.000
_cell.length_c   1.000
_cell.angle_alpha   90.00
_cell.angle_beta   90.00
_cell.angle_gamma   90.00
#
_symmetry.space_group_name_H-M   'P 1'
#
loop_
_entity.id
_entity.type
_entity.pdbx_description
1 polymer ?
#
loop_
_entity_poly.entity_id
_entity_poly.type
_entity_poly.pdbx_seq_one_letter_code
_entity_poly.pdbx_strand_id
1 'polypeptide(L)'
;MSNEPLAFPNLSLWSRFVPFKTILVSFTLVGLLASNVASLVSVSAHDWMHSALWQVLSIGDQAVADRALANSPKAKLEDTVKKRTAELDAKNRLQAKELEDVQVKNLKLAQQVDVNGKQAKATAAAVHQRLAKGVSRNVAALPSESIPYLGLGVTLAVTSLDIYDACQTMKDFNALLRMMGQGEEKPDLCGQKVPTVDQVLASTKAEWRSSVQRVTDDAKAFKVAVPNVRLPTRDEMAKASCAAVAVPYLCPEK
;
A
#
# COMPACT_ATOMS: atom_id res chain seq x y z
N MET A 1 47.85 -58.32 111.79
CA MET A 1 46.59 -58.16 112.55
C MET A 1 46.04 -56.78 112.19
N SER A 2 44.95 -56.56 111.47
CA SER A 2 43.93 -57.42 110.84
C SER A 2 43.11 -56.52 109.87
N ASN A 3 42.60 -57.14 108.79
CA ASN A 3 41.31 -56.93 108.10
C ASN A 3 40.90 -55.58 107.43
N GLU A 4 40.90 -55.58 106.09
CA GLU A 4 39.77 -55.48 105.11
C GLU A 4 38.43 -54.74 105.46
N PRO A 5 37.56 -54.40 104.47
CA PRO A 5 37.57 -53.25 103.54
C PRO A 5 36.26 -52.41 103.61
N LEU A 6 36.15 -51.26 102.91
CA LEU A 6 34.84 -50.65 102.61
C LEU A 6 34.80 -49.97 101.22
N ALA A 7 33.85 -50.42 100.40
CA ALA A 7 33.46 -49.90 99.10
C ALA A 7 32.54 -48.68 99.22
N PHE A 8 32.57 -47.74 98.26
CA PHE A 8 31.41 -46.89 97.92
C PHE A 8 31.39 -46.44 96.44
N PRO A 9 30.20 -46.41 95.79
CA PRO A 9 29.99 -46.02 94.40
C PRO A 9 29.54 -44.55 94.25
N ASN A 10 29.64 -43.96 93.04
CA ASN A 10 28.48 -43.44 92.28
C ASN A 10 28.86 -42.57 91.07
N LEU A 11 28.24 -42.92 89.94
CA LEU A 11 28.16 -42.21 88.67
C LEU A 11 26.85 -41.37 88.70
N SER A 12 26.88 -40.02 88.65
CA SER A 12 25.60 -39.26 88.51
C SER A 12 25.64 -37.83 87.91
N LEU A 13 26.77 -37.31 87.44
CA LEU A 13 26.85 -35.91 86.94
C LEU A 13 26.61 -35.74 85.43
N TRP A 14 26.79 -36.78 84.62
CA TRP A 14 26.80 -36.66 83.15
C TRP A 14 25.41 -36.67 82.49
N SER A 15 24.39 -37.25 83.16
CA SER A 15 23.02 -37.37 82.61
C SER A 15 22.19 -36.09 82.68
N ARG A 16 22.65 -35.05 83.40
CA ARG A 16 21.92 -33.77 83.56
C ARG A 16 22.32 -32.68 82.54
N PHE A 17 23.52 -32.75 81.97
CA PHE A 17 23.98 -31.75 80.99
C PHE A 17 23.50 -32.01 79.56
N VAL A 18 23.27 -33.28 79.21
CA VAL A 18 22.78 -33.69 77.89
C VAL A 18 21.41 -33.09 77.56
N PRO A 19 20.35 -33.18 78.41
CA PRO A 19 19.05 -32.63 78.05
C PRO A 19 19.08 -31.10 77.89
N PHE A 20 19.87 -30.39 78.70
CA PHE A 20 20.01 -28.94 78.57
C PHE A 20 20.61 -28.54 77.23
N LYS A 21 21.66 -29.23 76.79
CA LYS A 21 22.31 -28.98 75.49
C LYS A 21 21.38 -29.33 74.33
N THR A 22 20.64 -30.44 74.41
CA THR A 22 19.68 -30.83 73.38
C THR A 22 18.52 -29.85 73.27
N ILE A 23 18.00 -29.35 74.40
CA ILE A 23 16.94 -28.32 74.43
C ILE A 23 17.43 -27.01 73.78
N LEU A 24 18.66 -26.59 74.09
CA LEU A 24 19.23 -25.35 73.55
C LEU A 24 19.48 -25.45 72.03
N VAL A 25 19.94 -26.60 71.56
CA VAL A 25 20.10 -26.89 70.11
C VAL A 25 18.76 -26.99 69.40
N SER A 26 17.74 -27.61 70.00
CA SER A 26 16.40 -27.66 69.41
C SER A 26 15.76 -26.28 69.33
N PHE A 27 15.92 -25.44 70.35
CA PHE A 27 15.40 -24.07 70.32
C PHE A 27 16.07 -23.21 69.26
N THR A 28 17.37 -23.36 69.04
CA THR A 28 18.08 -22.63 67.98
C THR A 28 17.67 -23.13 66.59
N LEU A 29 17.50 -24.44 66.41
CA LEU A 29 17.03 -25.01 65.14
C LEU A 29 15.60 -24.56 64.80
N VAL A 30 14.70 -24.61 65.79
CA VAL A 30 13.31 -24.13 65.64
C VAL A 30 13.28 -22.62 65.40
N GLY A 31 14.11 -21.84 66.10
CA GLY A 31 14.26 -20.40 65.88
C GLY A 31 14.72 -20.06 64.45
N LEU A 32 15.70 -20.80 63.93
CA LEU A 32 16.20 -20.61 62.56
C LEU A 32 15.15 -20.96 61.50
N LEU A 33 14.39 -22.05 61.72
CA LEU A 33 13.30 -22.44 60.84
C LEU A 33 12.16 -21.42 60.88
N ALA A 34 11.73 -21.02 62.07
CA ALA A 34 10.67 -20.03 62.26
C ALA A 34 11.07 -18.66 61.66
N SER A 35 12.33 -18.26 61.82
CA SER A 35 12.85 -17.01 61.27
C SER A 35 12.85 -17.01 59.73
N ASN A 36 13.31 -18.10 59.09
CA ASN A 36 13.27 -18.23 57.63
C ASN A 36 11.83 -18.18 57.08
N VAL A 37 10.90 -18.87 57.74
CA VAL A 37 9.48 -18.84 57.36
C VAL A 37 8.91 -17.44 57.53
N ALA A 38 9.11 -16.81 58.69
CA ALA A 38 8.58 -15.47 58.98
C ALA A 38 9.08 -14.41 57.99
N SER A 39 10.33 -14.47 57.54
CA SER A 39 10.89 -13.54 56.55
C SER A 39 10.31 -13.68 55.14
N LEU A 40 9.69 -14.82 54.79
CA LEU A 40 9.07 -15.03 53.49
C LEU A 40 7.60 -14.59 53.45
N VAL A 41 6.89 -14.63 54.59
CA VAL A 41 5.45 -14.37 54.66
C VAL A 41 5.08 -13.02 55.29
N SER A 42 6.00 -12.32 55.94
CA SER A 42 5.69 -11.07 56.64
C SER A 42 6.66 -9.94 56.32
N VAL A 43 6.10 -8.83 55.80
CA VAL A 43 6.81 -7.56 55.58
C VAL A 43 7.35 -7.00 56.90
N SER A 44 6.61 -7.13 58.01
CA SER A 44 7.04 -6.64 59.33
C SER A 44 8.16 -7.48 59.96
N ALA A 45 8.26 -8.78 59.63
CA ALA A 45 9.39 -9.62 60.04
C ALA A 45 10.65 -9.30 59.25
N HIS A 46 10.52 -8.96 57.96
CA HIS A 46 11.62 -8.46 57.13
C HIS A 46 12.17 -7.13 57.67
N ASP A 47 11.30 -6.19 58.05
CA ASP A 47 11.68 -4.89 58.61
C ASP A 47 12.36 -5.01 59.98
N TRP A 48 11.86 -5.92 60.84
CA TRP A 48 12.49 -6.20 62.14
C TRP A 48 13.87 -6.83 61.99
N MET A 49 14.02 -7.81 61.08
CA MET A 49 15.31 -8.46 60.84
C MET A 49 16.33 -7.48 60.24
N HIS A 50 15.90 -6.57 59.37
CA HIS A 50 16.74 -5.48 58.85
C HIS A 50 17.19 -4.52 59.97
N SER A 51 16.31 -4.20 60.91
CA SER A 51 16.61 -3.31 62.04
C SER A 51 17.58 -3.97 63.04
N ALA A 52 17.40 -5.25 63.34
CA ALA A 52 18.30 -6.02 64.20
C ALA A 52 19.68 -6.21 63.55
N LEU A 53 19.73 -6.47 62.24
CA LEU A 53 20.98 -6.55 61.48
C LEU A 53 21.73 -5.20 61.52
N TRP A 54 21.02 -4.08 61.39
CA TRP A 54 21.60 -2.74 61.51
C TRP A 54 22.14 -2.44 62.91
N GLN A 55 21.48 -2.90 63.98
CA GLN A 55 21.97 -2.76 65.36
C GLN A 55 23.25 -3.56 65.63
N VAL A 56 23.45 -4.68 64.94
CA VAL A 56 24.68 -5.48 65.06
C VAL A 56 25.78 -4.93 64.16
N LEU A 57 25.44 -4.47 62.95
CA LEU A 57 26.37 -3.84 62.02
C LEU A 57 26.83 -2.45 62.48
N SER A 58 26.06 -1.73 63.30
CA SER A 58 26.46 -0.45 63.90
C SER A 58 27.55 -0.57 64.98
N ILE A 59 27.97 -1.79 65.33
CA ILE A 59 29.21 -2.04 66.10
C ILE A 59 30.45 -1.91 65.18
N GLY A 60 30.27 -1.96 63.85
CA GLY A 60 31.23 -1.54 62.85
C GLY A 60 30.89 -0.14 62.31
N ASP A 61 31.92 0.65 62.01
CA ASP A 61 31.83 2.03 61.54
C ASP A 61 30.79 2.22 60.40
N GLN A 62 30.00 3.31 60.46
CA GLN A 62 28.91 3.61 59.51
C GLN A 62 29.40 3.59 58.05
N ALA A 63 30.67 3.93 57.83
CA ALA A 63 31.33 3.88 56.53
C ALA A 63 31.38 2.48 55.89
N VAL A 64 31.38 1.40 56.70
CA VAL A 64 31.43 0.02 56.20
C VAL A 64 30.05 -0.47 55.78
N ALA A 65 29.02 -0.12 56.55
CA ALA A 65 27.62 -0.43 56.20
C ALA A 65 27.20 0.31 54.92
N ASP A 66 27.55 1.60 54.81
CA ASP A 66 27.27 2.40 53.61
C ASP A 66 28.04 1.87 52.38
N ARG A 67 29.29 1.45 52.54
CA ARG A 67 30.10 0.88 51.45
C ARG A 67 29.66 -0.53 51.02
N ALA A 68 29.10 -1.32 51.94
CA ALA A 68 28.51 -2.62 51.63
C ALA A 68 27.15 -2.49 50.93
N LEU A 69 26.32 -1.52 51.35
CA LEU A 69 25.04 -1.21 50.70
C LEU A 69 25.22 -0.59 49.31
N ALA A 70 26.23 0.28 49.13
CA ALA A 70 26.59 0.85 47.84
C ALA A 70 27.07 -0.21 46.81
N ASN A 71 27.62 -1.33 47.27
CA ASN A 71 28.03 -2.46 46.42
C ASN A 71 27.03 -3.62 46.39
N SER A 72 25.87 -3.45 47.02
CA SER A 72 24.87 -4.52 47.11
C SER A 72 24.27 -4.84 45.73
N PRO A 73 23.90 -6.10 45.46
CA PRO A 73 23.22 -6.50 44.23
C PRO A 73 21.92 -5.71 43.98
N LYS A 74 21.22 -5.28 45.05
CA LYS A 74 20.01 -4.45 44.97
C LYS A 74 20.30 -3.05 44.41
N ALA A 75 21.35 -2.37 44.88
CA ALA A 75 21.71 -1.04 44.38
C ALA A 75 22.06 -1.07 42.88
N LYS A 76 22.82 -2.07 42.43
CA LYS A 76 23.14 -2.28 41.00
C LYS A 76 21.90 -2.61 40.16
N LEU A 77 20.98 -3.39 40.72
CA LEU A 77 19.71 -3.71 40.07
C LEU A 77 18.84 -2.46 39.92
N GLU A 78 18.71 -1.64 40.96
CA GLU A 78 17.97 -0.36 40.88
C GLU A 78 18.57 0.61 39.86
N ASP A 79 19.91 0.74 39.81
CA ASP A 79 20.58 1.56 38.80
C ASP A 79 20.34 1.03 37.38
N THR A 80 20.34 -0.30 37.21
CA THR A 80 20.07 -0.93 35.92
C THR A 80 18.62 -0.73 35.51
N VAL A 81 17.67 -0.90 36.43
CA VAL A 81 16.25 -0.64 36.21
C VAL A 81 16.05 0.82 35.84
N LYS A 82 16.59 1.77 36.61
CA LYS A 82 16.50 3.22 36.29
C LYS A 82 17.05 3.55 34.91
N LYS A 83 18.21 3.01 34.55
CA LYS A 83 18.81 3.21 33.21
C LYS A 83 17.94 2.62 32.11
N ARG A 84 17.42 1.40 32.29
CA ARG A 84 16.55 0.75 31.30
C ARG A 84 15.21 1.44 31.17
N THR A 85 14.62 1.92 32.27
CA THR A 85 13.39 2.73 32.25
C THR A 85 13.63 4.04 31.51
N ALA A 86 14.73 4.75 31.79
CA ALA A 86 15.07 5.98 31.08
C ALA A 86 15.35 5.75 29.57
N GLU A 87 16.04 4.65 29.22
CA GLU A 87 16.27 4.24 27.83
C GLU A 87 14.95 3.91 27.11
N LEU A 88 14.06 3.18 27.79
CA LEU A 88 12.75 2.80 27.26
C LEU A 88 11.85 4.02 27.08
N ASP A 89 11.84 4.95 28.05
CA ASP A 89 11.10 6.21 27.96
C ASP A 89 11.60 7.08 26.81
N ALA A 90 12.92 7.14 26.59
CA ALA A 90 13.49 7.83 25.44
C ALA A 90 13.05 7.18 24.12
N LYS A 91 13.07 5.85 24.01
CA LYS A 91 12.60 5.12 22.83
C LYS A 91 11.10 5.31 22.58
N ASN A 92 10.27 5.23 23.62
CA ASN A 92 8.82 5.47 23.53
C ASN A 92 8.52 6.88 23.01
N ARG A 93 9.26 7.89 23.47
CA ARG A 93 9.11 9.28 22.97
C ARG A 93 9.52 9.42 21.51
N LEU A 94 10.58 8.73 21.07
CA LEU A 94 10.99 8.73 19.67
C LEU A 94 9.95 8.04 18.78
N GLN A 95 9.43 6.89 19.21
CA GLN A 95 8.37 6.19 18.49
C GLN A 95 7.08 7.00 18.40
N ALA A 96 6.70 7.72 19.46
CA ALA A 96 5.56 8.63 19.41
C ALA A 96 5.74 9.74 18.36
N LYS A 97 6.93 10.34 18.28
CA LYS A 97 7.25 11.35 17.25
C LYS A 97 7.24 10.78 15.84
N GLU A 98 7.77 9.57 15.66
CA GLU A 98 7.76 8.89 14.36
C GLU A 98 6.33 8.56 13.93
N LEU A 99 5.49 8.13 14.86
CA LEU A 99 4.07 7.87 14.60
C LEU A 99 3.33 9.15 14.18
N GLU A 100 3.60 10.28 14.83
CA GLU A 100 3.05 11.60 14.45
C GLU A 100 3.52 12.02 13.04
N ASP A 101 4.82 11.90 12.73
CA ASP A 101 5.34 12.23 11.39
C ASP A 101 4.75 11.33 10.30
N VAL A 102 4.61 10.04 10.57
CA VAL A 102 3.96 9.08 9.67
C VAL A 102 2.47 9.43 9.48
N GLN A 103 1.76 9.81 10.54
CA GLN A 103 0.36 10.24 10.44
C GLN A 103 0.21 11.51 9.60
N VAL A 104 1.08 12.51 9.80
CA VAL A 104 1.08 13.75 9.00
C VAL A 104 1.38 13.46 7.54
N LYS A 105 2.37 12.60 7.26
CA LYS A 105 2.69 12.16 5.89
C LYS A 105 1.52 11.42 5.25
N ASN A 106 0.87 10.50 5.97
CA ASN A 106 -0.30 9.77 5.47
C ASN A 106 -1.48 10.70 5.18
N LEU A 107 -1.75 11.70 6.03
CA LEU A 107 -2.78 12.71 5.78
C LEU A 107 -2.48 13.52 4.52
N LYS A 108 -1.23 13.97 4.35
CA LYS A 108 -0.80 14.70 3.16
C LYS A 108 -0.91 13.84 1.91
N LEU A 109 -0.53 12.57 2.00
CA LEU A 109 -0.62 11.62 0.89
C LEU A 109 -2.08 11.32 0.53
N ALA A 110 -2.95 11.12 1.53
CA ALA A 110 -4.39 10.94 1.33
C ALA A 110 -5.02 12.16 0.66
N GLN A 111 -4.64 13.37 1.07
CA GLN A 111 -5.08 14.61 0.43
C GLN A 111 -4.58 14.71 -1.02
N GLN A 112 -3.32 14.35 -1.28
CA GLN A 112 -2.77 14.33 -2.63
C GLN A 112 -3.48 13.31 -3.53
N VAL A 113 -3.80 12.12 -2.99
CA VAL A 113 -4.57 11.09 -3.70
C VAL A 113 -5.99 11.55 -4.00
N ASP A 114 -6.66 12.26 -3.08
CA ASP A 114 -8.00 12.83 -3.33
C ASP A 114 -7.98 13.90 -4.43
N VAL A 115 -7.01 14.82 -4.39
CA VAL A 115 -6.85 15.85 -5.43
C VAL A 115 -6.55 15.21 -6.78
N ASN A 116 -5.60 14.28 -6.83
CA ASN A 116 -5.26 13.54 -8.05
C ASN A 116 -6.47 12.73 -8.55
N GLY A 117 -7.24 12.12 -7.65
CA GLY A 117 -8.44 11.35 -7.97
C GLY A 117 -9.55 12.23 -8.57
N LYS A 118 -9.79 13.42 -8.01
CA LYS A 118 -10.74 14.40 -8.57
C LYS A 118 -10.33 14.85 -9.96
N GLN A 119 -9.05 15.11 -10.19
CA GLN A 119 -8.58 15.52 -11.50
C GLN A 119 -8.58 14.38 -12.51
N ALA A 120 -8.20 13.16 -12.11
CA ALA A 120 -8.33 11.97 -12.94
C ALA A 120 -9.80 11.74 -13.34
N LYS A 121 -10.74 11.93 -12.42
CA LYS A 121 -12.18 11.87 -12.71
C LYS A 121 -12.62 12.94 -13.71
N ALA A 122 -12.13 14.17 -13.59
CA ALA A 122 -12.43 15.24 -14.53
C ALA A 122 -11.87 14.93 -15.93
N THR A 123 -10.63 14.44 -16.03
CA THR A 123 -10.03 13.96 -17.28
C THR A 123 -10.86 12.83 -17.89
N ALA A 124 -11.22 11.82 -17.09
CA ALA A 124 -12.05 10.70 -17.56
C ALA A 124 -13.41 11.18 -18.08
N ALA A 125 -14.06 12.15 -17.41
CA ALA A 125 -15.32 12.72 -17.86
C ALA A 125 -15.18 13.48 -19.19
N ALA A 126 -14.11 14.28 -19.36
CA ALA A 126 -13.84 14.98 -20.61
C ALA A 126 -13.60 14.01 -21.77
N VAL A 127 -12.78 12.97 -21.55
CA VAL A 127 -12.52 11.91 -22.53
C VAL A 127 -13.81 11.16 -22.87
N HIS A 128 -14.61 10.79 -21.87
CA HIS A 128 -15.89 10.13 -22.07
C HIS A 128 -16.84 10.97 -22.94
N GLN A 129 -16.93 12.28 -22.68
CA GLN A 129 -17.78 13.17 -23.47
C GLN A 129 -17.31 13.29 -24.93
N ARG A 130 -16.00 13.33 -25.18
CA ARG A 130 -15.46 13.34 -26.56
C ARG A 130 -15.72 12.02 -27.26
N LEU A 131 -15.48 10.90 -26.59
CA LEU A 131 -15.72 9.57 -27.14
C LEU A 131 -17.21 9.37 -27.48
N ALA A 132 -18.12 9.79 -26.60
CA ALA A 132 -19.56 9.72 -26.86
C ALA A 132 -19.96 10.54 -28.12
N LYS A 133 -19.39 11.75 -28.27
CA LYS A 133 -19.59 12.57 -29.47
C LYS A 133 -19.01 11.90 -30.73
N GLY A 134 -17.80 11.34 -30.65
CA GLY A 134 -17.15 10.63 -31.75
C GLY A 134 -17.94 9.40 -32.20
N VAL A 135 -18.42 8.57 -31.26
CA VAL A 135 -19.28 7.42 -31.55
C VAL A 135 -20.59 7.86 -32.19
N SER A 136 -21.24 8.91 -31.65
CA SER A 136 -22.47 9.45 -32.24
C SER A 136 -22.27 9.96 -33.67
N ARG A 137 -21.15 10.67 -33.94
CA ARG A 137 -20.81 11.15 -35.29
C ARG A 137 -20.56 9.99 -36.27
N ASN A 138 -19.81 8.98 -35.85
CA ASN A 138 -19.52 7.80 -36.66
C ASN A 138 -20.81 7.01 -36.98
N VAL A 139 -21.67 6.75 -35.99
CA VAL A 139 -22.96 6.07 -36.23
C VAL A 139 -23.86 6.87 -37.16
N ALA A 140 -23.91 8.20 -36.99
CA ALA A 140 -24.70 9.08 -37.86
C ALA A 140 -24.13 9.16 -39.29
N ALA A 141 -22.84 8.89 -39.49
CA ALA A 141 -22.20 8.89 -40.80
C ALA A 141 -22.48 7.63 -41.62
N LEU A 142 -22.75 6.48 -40.98
CA LEU A 142 -22.92 5.18 -41.66
C LEU A 142 -23.84 5.20 -42.90
N PRO A 143 -25.02 5.86 -42.90
CA PRO A 143 -25.87 5.89 -44.10
C PRO A 143 -25.22 6.62 -45.27
N SER A 144 -24.41 7.64 -44.99
CA SER A 144 -23.72 8.43 -46.01
C SER A 144 -22.53 7.72 -46.62
N GLU A 145 -21.87 6.81 -45.88
CA GLU A 145 -20.74 6.00 -46.36
C GLU A 145 -21.12 5.10 -47.54
N SER A 146 -22.40 4.72 -47.62
CA SER A 146 -22.93 3.89 -48.71
C SER A 146 -23.09 4.64 -50.03
N ILE A 147 -22.98 5.98 -50.03
CA ILE A 147 -23.14 6.82 -51.21
C ILE A 147 -21.75 7.21 -51.74
N PRO A 148 -21.33 6.69 -52.92
CA PRO A 148 -20.11 7.14 -53.60
C PRO A 148 -19.95 8.66 -53.61
N TYR A 149 -18.71 9.13 -53.44
CA TYR A 149 -18.30 10.54 -53.32
C TYR A 149 -18.75 11.24 -52.03
N LEU A 150 -20.02 11.15 -51.66
CA LEU A 150 -20.54 11.75 -50.42
C LEU A 150 -19.94 11.06 -49.18
N GLY A 151 -19.98 9.73 -49.17
CA GLY A 151 -19.42 8.90 -48.10
C GLY A 151 -17.95 9.17 -47.88
N LEU A 152 -17.16 9.28 -48.95
CA LEU A 152 -15.74 9.65 -48.86
C LEU A 152 -15.54 11.00 -48.16
N GLY A 153 -16.34 12.01 -48.54
CA GLY A 153 -16.29 13.33 -47.90
C GLY A 153 -16.65 13.28 -46.41
N VAL A 154 -17.72 12.57 -46.06
CA VAL A 154 -18.17 12.43 -44.67
C VAL A 154 -17.16 11.65 -43.84
N THR A 155 -16.67 10.51 -44.32
CA THR A 155 -15.66 9.70 -43.63
C THR A 155 -14.39 10.52 -43.37
N LEU A 156 -13.90 11.29 -44.36
CA LEU A 156 -12.72 12.15 -44.15
C LEU A 156 -12.98 13.27 -43.14
N ALA A 157 -14.18 13.86 -43.14
CA ALA A 157 -14.56 14.87 -42.17
C ALA A 157 -14.66 14.30 -40.74
N VAL A 158 -15.31 13.15 -40.58
CA VAL A 158 -15.41 12.44 -39.29
C VAL A 158 -14.02 12.01 -38.81
N THR A 159 -13.19 11.44 -39.70
CA THR A 159 -11.80 11.07 -39.38
C THR A 159 -10.98 12.26 -38.91
N SER A 160 -11.16 13.44 -39.54
CA SER A 160 -10.48 14.66 -39.13
C SER A 160 -10.88 15.09 -37.71
N LEU A 161 -12.17 14.97 -37.39
CA LEU A 161 -12.68 15.23 -36.04
C LEU A 161 -12.18 14.19 -35.02
N ASP A 162 -12.09 12.92 -35.40
CA ASP A 162 -11.58 11.85 -34.55
C ASP A 162 -10.10 12.06 -34.22
N ILE A 163 -9.27 12.47 -35.19
CA ILE A 163 -7.87 12.86 -34.95
C ILE A 163 -7.80 14.05 -33.99
N TYR A 164 -8.64 15.07 -34.18
CA TYR A 164 -8.68 16.21 -33.27
C TYR A 164 -9.06 15.80 -31.84
N ASP A 165 -10.11 14.99 -31.69
CA ASP A 165 -10.59 14.52 -30.38
C ASP A 165 -9.56 13.59 -29.70
N ALA A 166 -8.84 12.77 -30.48
CA ALA A 166 -7.71 11.96 -30.00
C ALA A 166 -6.55 12.85 -29.50
N CYS A 167 -6.23 13.92 -30.21
CA CYS A 167 -5.18 14.86 -29.78
C CYS A 167 -5.53 15.61 -28.50
N GLN A 168 -6.79 16.04 -28.36
CA GLN A 168 -7.25 16.64 -27.10
C GLN A 168 -7.23 15.61 -25.95
N THR A 169 -7.56 14.36 -26.22
CA THR A 169 -7.48 13.27 -25.23
C THR A 169 -6.05 13.02 -24.78
N MET A 170 -5.07 13.00 -25.70
CA MET A 170 -3.66 12.89 -25.35
C MET A 170 -3.15 14.09 -24.55
N LYS A 171 -3.63 15.30 -24.83
CA LYS A 171 -3.31 16.48 -24.02
C LYS A 171 -3.78 16.32 -22.58
N ASP A 172 -4.98 15.78 -22.37
CA ASP A 172 -5.53 15.56 -21.03
C ASP A 172 -4.79 14.44 -20.29
N PHE A 173 -4.40 13.37 -20.99
CA PHE A 173 -3.55 12.32 -20.42
C PHE A 173 -2.15 12.84 -20.07
N ASN A 174 -1.53 13.68 -20.91
CA ASN A 174 -0.27 14.33 -20.58
C ASN A 174 -0.38 15.27 -19.38
N ALA A 175 -1.52 15.95 -19.20
CA ALA A 175 -1.76 16.71 -17.98
C ALA A 175 -1.77 15.78 -16.74
N LEU A 176 -2.38 14.60 -16.86
CA LEU A 176 -2.39 13.59 -15.81
C LEU A 176 -0.98 13.04 -15.51
N LEU A 177 -0.23 12.66 -16.55
CA LEU A 177 1.13 12.11 -16.41
C LEU A 177 2.09 13.10 -15.76
N ARG A 178 2.02 14.40 -16.11
CA ARG A 178 2.81 15.46 -15.46
C ARG A 178 2.55 15.52 -13.95
N MET A 179 1.29 15.42 -13.54
CA MET A 179 0.95 15.45 -12.10
C MET A 179 1.42 14.20 -11.35
N MET A 180 1.47 13.06 -12.04
CA MET A 180 1.99 11.81 -11.49
C MET A 180 3.53 11.73 -11.55
N GLY A 181 4.21 12.77 -12.05
CA GLY A 181 5.66 12.79 -12.20
C GLY A 181 6.19 11.84 -13.29
N GLN A 182 5.33 11.36 -14.18
CA GLN A 182 5.67 10.41 -15.26
C GLN A 182 6.10 11.11 -16.57
N GLY A 183 6.04 12.45 -16.62
CA GLY A 183 6.43 13.23 -17.79
C GLY A 183 5.29 13.40 -18.81
N GLU A 184 5.64 13.37 -20.10
CA GLU A 184 4.71 13.56 -21.22
C GLU A 184 5.00 12.56 -22.33
N GLU A 185 3.95 12.07 -22.98
CA GLU A 185 4.06 11.34 -24.24
C GLU A 185 3.80 12.27 -25.43
N LYS A 186 4.56 12.11 -26.51
CA LYS A 186 4.31 12.85 -27.75
C LYS A 186 3.43 12.00 -28.67
N PRO A 187 2.19 12.44 -28.97
CA PRO A 187 1.36 11.71 -29.90
C PRO A 187 1.79 11.98 -31.35
N ASP A 188 2.42 11.00 -32.01
CA ASP A 188 2.86 11.07 -33.42
C ASP A 188 1.69 11.25 -34.42
N LEU A 189 0.47 10.95 -33.98
CA LEU A 189 -0.77 11.14 -34.74
C LEU A 189 -1.22 12.61 -34.83
N CYS A 190 -0.77 13.47 -33.92
CA CYS A 190 -1.21 14.85 -33.85
C CYS A 190 -0.43 15.73 -34.83
N GLY A 191 -1.08 16.10 -35.93
CA GLY A 191 -0.46 16.84 -37.03
C GLY A 191 -0.33 16.04 -38.32
N GLN A 192 -0.79 14.77 -38.35
CA GLN A 192 -0.98 14.07 -39.62
C GLN A 192 -1.99 14.83 -40.49
N LYS A 193 -1.62 15.05 -41.75
CA LYS A 193 -2.53 15.61 -42.74
C LYS A 193 -3.49 14.53 -43.20
N VAL A 194 -4.78 14.76 -42.99
CA VAL A 194 -5.84 13.96 -43.59
C VAL A 194 -5.85 14.21 -45.10
N PRO A 195 -5.90 13.15 -45.94
CA PRO A 195 -5.93 13.31 -47.39
C PRO A 195 -7.21 14.01 -47.85
N THR A 196 -7.16 14.62 -49.03
CA THR A 196 -8.34 15.24 -49.65
C THR A 196 -9.23 14.19 -50.31
N VAL A 197 -10.51 14.54 -50.53
CA VAL A 197 -11.46 13.68 -51.25
C VAL A 197 -10.90 13.28 -52.62
N ASP A 198 -10.29 14.21 -53.34
CA ASP A 198 -9.71 13.95 -54.67
C ASP A 198 -8.52 12.99 -54.62
N GLN A 199 -7.65 13.11 -53.60
CA GLN A 199 -6.53 12.19 -53.40
C GLN A 199 -7.03 10.77 -53.10
N VAL A 200 -8.01 10.64 -52.21
CA VAL A 200 -8.61 9.33 -51.90
C VAL A 200 -9.29 8.77 -53.13
N LEU A 201 -10.11 9.56 -53.83
CA LEU A 201 -10.80 9.12 -55.03
C LEU A 201 -9.83 8.68 -56.14
N ALA A 202 -8.73 9.42 -56.35
CA ALA A 202 -7.72 9.05 -57.33
C ALA A 202 -7.07 7.70 -56.99
N SER A 203 -6.69 7.49 -55.73
CA SER A 203 -6.10 6.22 -55.26
C SER A 203 -7.09 5.06 -55.38
N THR A 204 -8.32 5.23 -54.89
CA THR A 204 -9.37 4.20 -54.94
C THR A 204 -9.75 3.87 -56.37
N LYS A 205 -9.77 4.84 -57.29
CA LYS A 205 -10.10 4.59 -58.70
C LYS A 205 -9.05 3.74 -59.41
N ALA A 206 -7.76 3.90 -59.06
CA ALA A 206 -6.68 3.08 -59.60
C ALA A 206 -6.79 1.63 -59.10
N GLU A 207 -6.96 1.45 -57.79
CA GLU A 207 -7.13 0.14 -57.15
C GLU A 207 -8.42 -0.58 -57.61
N TRP A 208 -9.52 0.17 -57.71
CA TRP A 208 -10.77 -0.40 -58.19
C TRP A 208 -10.66 -0.85 -59.66
N ARG A 209 -9.97 -0.08 -60.52
CA ARG A 209 -9.70 -0.54 -61.90
C ARG A 209 -8.87 -1.80 -61.94
N SER A 210 -7.79 -1.90 -61.16
CA SER A 210 -6.95 -3.11 -61.13
C SER A 210 -7.76 -4.33 -60.66
N SER A 211 -8.62 -4.15 -59.66
CA SER A 211 -9.51 -5.18 -59.14
C SER A 211 -10.55 -5.63 -60.17
N VAL A 212 -11.23 -4.69 -60.84
CA VAL A 212 -12.20 -5.00 -61.90
C VAL A 212 -11.53 -5.67 -63.09
N GLN A 213 -10.32 -5.25 -63.45
CA GLN A 213 -9.53 -5.87 -64.53
C GLN A 213 -9.24 -7.34 -64.18
N ARG A 214 -8.77 -7.61 -62.96
CA ARG A 214 -8.52 -8.97 -62.48
C ARG A 214 -9.78 -9.84 -62.51
N VAL A 215 -10.90 -9.35 -62.00
CA VAL A 215 -12.19 -10.08 -62.06
C VAL A 215 -12.64 -10.32 -63.49
N THR A 216 -12.41 -9.36 -64.38
CA THR A 216 -12.73 -9.48 -65.81
C THR A 216 -11.87 -10.56 -66.47
N ASP A 217 -10.57 -10.61 -66.16
CA ASP A 217 -9.65 -11.58 -66.72
C ASP A 217 -9.95 -12.99 -66.20
N ASP A 218 -10.27 -13.13 -64.90
CA ASP A 218 -10.76 -14.38 -64.31
C ASP A 218 -12.08 -14.82 -64.95
N ALA A 219 -13.06 -13.91 -65.09
CA ALA A 219 -14.35 -14.22 -65.71
C ALA A 219 -14.21 -14.71 -67.16
N LYS A 220 -13.29 -14.12 -67.94
CA LYS A 220 -12.95 -14.60 -69.28
C LYS A 220 -12.35 -16.01 -69.24
N ALA A 221 -11.44 -16.29 -68.30
CA ALA A 221 -10.85 -17.62 -68.12
C ALA A 221 -11.93 -18.68 -67.81
N PHE A 222 -12.93 -18.33 -67.00
CA PHE A 222 -14.04 -19.20 -66.65
C PHE A 222 -15.24 -19.16 -67.62
N LYS A 223 -15.16 -18.41 -68.72
CA LYS A 223 -16.24 -18.20 -69.70
C LYS A 223 -17.56 -17.70 -69.08
N VAL A 224 -17.46 -16.91 -68.02
CA VAL A 224 -18.61 -16.26 -67.38
C VAL A 224 -18.85 -14.89 -67.99
N ALA A 225 -20.11 -14.47 -68.10
CA ALA A 225 -20.46 -13.14 -68.59
C ALA A 225 -19.81 -12.05 -67.71
N VAL A 226 -19.07 -11.14 -68.34
CA VAL A 226 -18.40 -10.03 -67.65
C VAL A 226 -19.41 -8.91 -67.38
N PRO A 227 -19.69 -8.55 -66.11
CA PRO A 227 -20.54 -7.40 -65.81
C PRO A 227 -19.83 -6.09 -66.15
N ASN A 228 -20.59 -5.11 -66.66
CA ASN A 228 -20.08 -3.74 -66.86
C ASN A 228 -20.03 -3.01 -65.51
N VAL A 229 -18.90 -3.12 -64.81
CA VAL A 229 -18.68 -2.45 -63.52
C VAL A 229 -18.16 -1.04 -63.80
N ARG A 230 -18.97 -0.02 -63.50
CA ARG A 230 -18.56 1.39 -63.49
C ARG A 230 -19.02 2.10 -62.23
N LEU A 231 -18.26 3.09 -61.78
CA LEU A 231 -18.76 4.01 -60.76
C LEU A 231 -19.98 4.77 -61.31
N PRO A 232 -21.07 4.86 -60.53
CA PRO A 232 -22.22 5.67 -60.91
C PRO A 232 -21.83 7.15 -60.95
N THR A 233 -22.48 7.90 -61.83
CA THR A 233 -22.35 9.36 -61.89
C THR A 233 -23.07 9.99 -60.70
N ARG A 234 -22.74 11.24 -60.37
CA ARG A 234 -23.42 11.99 -59.30
C ARG A 234 -24.93 12.08 -59.54
N ASP A 235 -25.34 12.28 -60.79
CA ASP A 235 -26.76 12.40 -61.16
C ASP A 235 -27.51 11.08 -60.99
N GLU A 236 -26.89 9.95 -61.36
CA GLU A 236 -27.44 8.62 -61.13
C GLU A 236 -27.59 8.32 -59.64
N MET A 237 -26.59 8.70 -58.84
CA MET A 237 -26.65 8.59 -57.39
C MET A 237 -27.75 9.47 -56.79
N ALA A 238 -27.85 10.74 -57.20
CA ALA A 238 -28.89 11.64 -56.73
C ALA A 238 -30.28 11.09 -57.05
N LYS A 239 -30.51 10.63 -58.29
CA LYS A 239 -31.79 10.04 -58.68
C LYS A 239 -32.16 8.82 -57.84
N ALA A 240 -31.20 7.93 -57.57
CA ALA A 240 -31.44 6.71 -56.80
C ALA A 240 -31.64 7.00 -55.30
N SER A 241 -30.79 7.82 -54.70
CA SER A 241 -30.81 8.11 -53.26
C SER A 241 -31.96 9.04 -52.87
N CYS A 242 -32.23 10.08 -53.65
CA CYS A 242 -33.25 11.09 -53.33
C CYS A 242 -34.69 10.59 -53.46
N ALA A 243 -34.89 9.46 -54.15
CA ALA A 243 -36.18 8.77 -54.18
C ALA A 243 -36.51 8.07 -52.85
N ALA A 244 -35.49 7.67 -52.10
CA ALA A 244 -35.65 6.93 -50.85
C ALA A 244 -35.44 7.80 -49.61
N VAL A 245 -34.50 8.77 -49.65
CA VAL A 245 -34.17 9.61 -48.50
C VAL A 245 -33.73 11.00 -48.93
N ALA A 246 -34.10 12.04 -48.18
CA ALA A 246 -33.61 13.39 -48.43
C ALA A 246 -32.17 13.52 -47.93
N VAL A 247 -31.21 13.55 -48.85
CA VAL A 247 -29.77 13.66 -48.56
C VAL A 247 -29.31 15.10 -48.77
N PRO A 248 -28.88 15.82 -47.71
CA PRO A 248 -28.33 17.17 -47.84
C PRO A 248 -27.16 17.21 -48.82
N TYR A 249 -27.04 18.28 -49.62
CA TYR A 249 -25.99 18.50 -50.63
C TYR A 249 -25.97 17.53 -51.84
N LEU A 250 -26.84 16.51 -51.84
CA LEU A 250 -27.05 15.59 -52.98
C LEU A 250 -28.43 15.76 -53.61
N CYS A 251 -29.47 15.95 -52.80
CA CYS A 251 -30.83 16.15 -53.26
C CYS A 251 -31.15 17.64 -53.42
N PRO A 252 -31.94 18.04 -54.43
CA PRO A 252 -32.46 19.40 -54.51
C PRO A 252 -33.32 19.70 -53.27
N GLU A 253 -33.20 20.91 -52.72
CA GLU A 253 -34.10 21.39 -51.67
C GLU A 253 -35.54 21.42 -52.23
N LYS A 254 -36.48 20.85 -51.48
CA LYS A 254 -37.91 20.84 -51.83
C LYS A 254 -38.57 22.15 -51.44
#